data_AF-A0A7V1PTK1-F1
#
_entry.id   AF-A0A7V1PTK1-F1
#
_cell.length_a   1.000
_cell.length_b   1.000
_cell.length_c   1.000
_cell.angle_alpha   90.00
_cell.angle_beta   90.00
_cell.angle_gamma   90.00
#
_symmetry.space_group_name_H-M   'P 1'
#
loop_
_entity.id
_entity.type
_entity.pdbx_description
1 polymer ?
#
loop_
_entity_poly.entity_id
_entity_poly.type
_entity_poly.pdbx_seq_one_letter_code
_entity_poly.pdbx_strand_id
1 'polypeptide(L)'
;MKLTNKIRRGMLDGLRKASALTNEYTRIGRLKIDMLAIKKELEEKLLELGGRVYQLSRKDEITALPTDNRINHLISEIRKLDDELARVEEELENIKKMGI
;
A
#
# COMPACT_ATOMS: atom_id res chain seq x y z
N MET A 1 -31.68 33.73 -21.90
CA MET A 1 -30.79 33.45 -20.75
C MET A 1 -29.37 33.89 -21.13
N LYS A 2 -28.77 34.87 -20.44
CA LYS A 2 -27.60 35.63 -20.93
C LYS A 2 -26.32 34.78 -21.00
N LEU A 3 -25.59 34.88 -22.11
CA LEU A 3 -24.33 34.18 -22.43
C LEU A 3 -23.31 34.17 -21.28
N THR A 4 -23.24 35.27 -20.53
CA THR A 4 -22.42 35.44 -19.32
C THR A 4 -22.70 34.40 -18.23
N ASN A 5 -23.95 33.98 -18.04
CA ASN A 5 -24.28 32.93 -17.08
C ASN A 5 -23.77 31.55 -17.54
N LYS A 6 -23.71 31.30 -18.85
CA LYS A 6 -23.20 30.04 -19.41
C LYS A 6 -21.67 29.97 -19.25
N ILE A 7 -20.98 31.07 -19.51
CA ILE A 7 -19.52 31.20 -19.29
C ILE A 7 -19.19 31.03 -17.80
N ARG A 8 -19.91 31.73 -16.91
CA ARG A 8 -19.71 31.63 -15.46
C ARG A 8 -19.91 30.20 -14.95
N ARG A 9 -20.93 29.49 -15.44
CA ARG A 9 -21.15 28.07 -15.07
C ARG A 9 -20.02 27.18 -15.56
N GLY A 10 -19.61 27.29 -16.83
CA GLY A 10 -18.50 26.49 -17.37
C GLY A 10 -17.18 26.69 -16.61
N MET A 11 -16.89 27.93 -16.19
CA MET A 11 -15.71 28.22 -15.37
C MET A 11 -15.81 27.60 -13.97
N LEU A 12 -16.96 27.71 -13.30
CA LEU A 12 -17.19 27.08 -11.99
C LEU A 12 -17.12 25.56 -12.07
N ASP A 13 -17.66 24.96 -13.12
CA ASP A 13 -17.60 23.52 -13.34
C ASP A 13 -16.17 23.06 -13.66
N GLY A 14 -15.40 23.85 -14.40
CA GLY A 14 -13.97 23.61 -14.64
C GLY A 14 -13.15 23.64 -13.36
N LEU A 15 -13.37 24.64 -12.50
CA LEU A 15 -12.72 24.74 -11.18
C LEU A 15 -13.08 23.54 -10.28
N ARG A 16 -14.35 23.12 -10.28
CA ARG A 16 -14.79 21.95 -9.53
C ARG A 16 -14.11 20.67 -10.01
N LYS A 17 -14.03 20.45 -11.32
CA LYS A 17 -13.33 19.30 -11.91
C LYS A 17 -11.84 19.30 -11.58
N ALA A 18 -11.16 20.45 -11.70
CA ALA A 18 -9.74 20.57 -11.37
C ALA A 18 -9.47 20.30 -9.89
N SER A 19 -10.35 20.77 -9.00
CA SER A 19 -10.26 20.48 -7.56
C SER A 19 -10.46 18.99 -7.27
N ALA A 20 -11.44 18.34 -7.91
CA ALA A 20 -11.68 16.91 -7.75
C ALA A 20 -10.46 16.07 -8.19
N LEU A 21 -9.91 16.36 -9.37
CA LEU A 21 -8.71 15.70 -9.88
C LEU A 21 -7.50 15.89 -8.94
N THR A 22 -7.31 17.10 -8.42
CA THR A 22 -6.21 17.39 -7.49
C THR A 22 -6.33 16.57 -6.19
N ASN A 23 -7.54 16.41 -5.68
CA ASN A 23 -7.80 15.60 -4.48
C ASN A 23 -7.52 14.11 -4.77
N GLU A 24 -7.90 13.60 -5.94
CA GLU A 24 -7.62 12.23 -6.36
C GLU A 24 -6.12 11.97 -6.51
N TYR A 25 -5.37 12.85 -7.17
CA TYR A 25 -3.91 12.73 -7.29
C TYR A 25 -3.22 12.81 -5.93
N THR A 26 -3.72 13.63 -5.01
CA THR A 26 -3.21 13.69 -3.63
C THR A 26 -3.44 12.36 -2.90
N ARG A 27 -4.62 11.77 -3.04
CA ARG A 27 -4.94 10.46 -2.45
C ARG A 27 -4.05 9.36 -3.03
N ILE A 28 -3.86 9.32 -4.36
CA ILE A 28 -2.94 8.39 -5.03
C ILE A 28 -1.51 8.56 -4.51
N GLY A 29 -1.05 9.80 -4.38
CA GLY A 29 0.28 10.11 -3.85
C GLY A 29 0.48 9.53 -2.45
N ARG A 30 -0.49 9.72 -1.56
CA ARG A 30 -0.46 9.14 -0.20
C ARG A 30 -0.42 7.61 -0.24
N LEU A 31 -1.35 6.97 -0.96
CA LEU A 31 -1.41 5.51 -1.05
C LEU A 31 -0.12 4.90 -1.60
N LYS A 32 0.54 5.58 -2.55
CA LYS A 32 1.85 5.14 -3.06
C LYS A 32 2.95 5.22 -2.01
N ILE A 33 2.95 6.25 -1.17
CA ILE A 33 3.89 6.38 -0.05
C ILE A 33 3.64 5.27 0.98
N ASP A 34 2.39 5.03 1.33
CA ASP A 34 1.99 3.98 2.28
C ASP A 34 2.41 2.60 1.74
N MET A 35 2.14 2.32 0.46
CA MET A 35 2.58 1.10 -0.22
C MET A 35 4.10 0.91 -0.18
N LEU A 36 4.89 1.99 -0.38
CA LEU A 36 6.35 1.92 -0.30
C LEU A 36 6.83 1.63 1.13
N ALA A 37 6.17 2.20 2.14
CA ALA A 37 6.49 1.93 3.55
C ALA A 37 6.22 0.47 3.90
N ILE A 38 5.05 -0.07 3.52
CA ILE A 38 4.68 -1.47 3.75
C ILE A 38 5.66 -2.41 3.05
N LYS A 39 6.01 -2.14 1.78
CA LYS A 39 6.97 -2.97 1.03
C LYS A 39 8.34 -2.99 1.70
N LYS A 40 8.82 -1.84 2.18
CA LYS A 40 10.07 -1.76 2.92
C LYS A 40 10.03 -2.55 4.22
N GLU A 41 8.96 -2.44 4.99
CA GLU A 41 8.80 -3.21 6.22
C GLU A 41 8.76 -4.71 5.95
N LEU A 42 8.07 -5.13 4.89
CA LEU A 42 8.01 -6.53 4.46
C LEU A 42 9.41 -7.06 4.08
N GLU A 43 10.21 -6.28 3.36
CA GLU A 43 11.62 -6.62 3.07
C GLU A 43 12.43 -6.81 4.35
N GLU A 44 12.29 -5.91 5.34
CA GLU A 44 12.97 -6.01 6.63
C GLU A 44 12.56 -7.29 7.40
N LYS A 45 11.27 -7.64 7.41
CA LYS A 45 10.77 -8.87 8.07
C LYS A 45 11.23 -10.14 7.36
N LEU A 46 11.24 -10.15 6.03
CA LEU A 46 11.74 -11.28 5.25
C LEU A 46 13.24 -11.50 5.48
N LEU A 47 14.02 -10.40 5.57
CA LEU A 47 15.43 -10.48 5.89
C LEU A 47 15.65 -11.05 7.30
N GLU A 48 14.87 -10.62 8.28
CA GLU A 48 14.93 -11.15 9.65
C GLU A 48 14.57 -12.65 9.70
N LEU A 49 13.52 -13.05 8.97
CA LEU A 49 13.10 -14.44 8.85
C LEU A 49 14.20 -15.30 8.24
N GLY A 50 14.75 -14.88 7.10
CA GLY A 50 15.86 -15.57 6.44
C GLY A 50 17.08 -15.69 7.35
N GLY A 51 17.41 -14.62 8.08
CA GLY A 51 18.48 -14.63 9.08
C GLY A 51 18.26 -15.66 10.20
N ARG A 52 17.02 -15.77 10.71
CA ARG A 52 16.68 -16.75 11.75
C ARG A 52 16.75 -18.19 11.23
N VAL A 53 16.21 -18.45 10.04
CA VAL A 53 16.28 -19.76 9.39
C VAL A 53 17.74 -20.17 9.15
N TYR A 54 18.57 -19.26 8.64
CA TYR A 54 20.00 -19.51 8.43
C TYR A 54 20.73 -19.83 9.74
N GLN A 55 20.44 -19.11 10.83
CA GLN A 55 21.02 -19.39 12.15
C GLN A 55 20.69 -20.79 12.66
N LEU A 56 19.42 -21.22 12.53
CA LEU A 56 19.00 -22.56 12.95
C LEU A 56 19.61 -23.65 12.08
N SER A 57 19.69 -23.41 10.76
CA SER A 57 20.38 -24.30 9.83
C SER A 57 21.85 -24.48 10.17
N ARG A 58 22.56 -23.41 10.54
CA ARG A 58 23.98 -23.50 10.94
C ARG A 58 24.23 -24.27 12.24
N LYS A 59 23.21 -24.43 13.08
CA LYS A 59 23.29 -25.15 14.36
C LYS A 59 22.79 -26.59 14.26
N ASP A 60 22.44 -27.04 13.05
CA ASP A 60 21.75 -28.32 12.81
C ASP A 60 20.41 -28.44 13.57
N GLU A 61 19.79 -27.30 13.91
CA GLU A 61 18.52 -27.19 14.64
C GLU A 61 17.33 -26.96 13.69
N ILE A 62 17.42 -27.36 12.41
CA ILE A 62 16.35 -27.20 11.41
C ILE A 62 15.02 -27.82 11.86
N THR A 63 15.07 -28.91 12.62
CA THR A 63 13.87 -29.57 13.16
C THR A 63 13.11 -28.69 14.15
N ALA A 64 13.73 -27.65 14.72
CA ALA A 64 13.09 -26.70 15.62
C ALA A 64 12.32 -25.58 14.90
N LEU A 65 12.44 -25.44 13.57
CA LEU A 65 11.77 -24.39 12.78
C LEU A 65 10.26 -24.26 13.07
N PRO A 66 9.45 -25.34 13.11
CA PRO A 66 8.00 -25.23 13.31
C PRO A 66 7.62 -24.73 14.71
N THR A 67 8.49 -24.96 15.70
CA THR A 67 8.28 -24.60 17.11
C THR A 67 8.96 -23.28 17.50
N ASP A 68 9.69 -22.66 16.57
CA ASP A 68 10.38 -21.41 16.85
C ASP A 68 9.39 -20.24 16.91
N ASN A 69 9.16 -19.72 18.12
CA ASN A 69 8.23 -18.63 18.37
C ASN A 69 8.56 -17.37 17.56
N ARG A 70 9.84 -17.10 17.28
CA ARG A 70 10.26 -15.92 16.52
C ARG A 70 9.90 -16.09 15.05
N ILE A 71 10.12 -17.26 14.48
CA ILE A 71 9.70 -17.57 13.11
C ILE A 71 8.18 -17.45 12.97
N ASN A 72 7.43 -18.04 13.91
CA ASN A 72 5.97 -17.97 13.88
C ASN A 72 5.46 -16.52 13.99
N HIS A 73 6.10 -15.71 14.83
CA HIS A 73 5.79 -14.28 14.91
C HIS A 73 6.10 -13.54 13.61
N LEU A 74 7.29 -13.75 13.02
CA LEU A 74 7.68 -13.12 11.75
C LEU A 74 6.72 -13.49 10.62
N ILE A 75 6.32 -14.76 10.51
CA ILE A 75 5.33 -15.21 9.53
C ILE A 75 3.99 -14.50 9.75
N SER A 76 3.56 -14.36 11.01
CA SER A 76 2.32 -13.64 11.32
C SER A 76 2.38 -12.17 10.92
N GLU A 77 3.50 -11.49 11.15
CA GLU A 77 3.65 -10.07 10.79
C GLU A 77 3.73 -9.90 9.27
N ILE A 78 4.48 -10.78 8.57
CA ILE A 78 4.55 -10.78 7.09
C ILE A 78 3.14 -10.93 6.50
N ARG A 79 2.33 -11.86 7.00
CA ARG A 79 0.94 -12.03 6.52
C ARG A 79 0.08 -10.78 6.70
N LYS A 80 0.21 -10.09 7.85
CA LYS A 80 -0.52 -8.83 8.07
C LYS A 80 -0.10 -7.75 7.08
N LEU A 81 1.20 -7.64 6.82
CA LEU A 81 1.75 -6.69 5.85
C LEU A 81 1.32 -7.02 4.42
N ASP A 82 1.28 -8.30 4.04
CA ASP A 82 0.74 -8.76 2.75
C ASP A 82 -0.74 -8.38 2.59
N ASP A 83 -1.56 -8.63 3.61
CA ASP A 83 -2.99 -8.27 3.61
C ASP A 83 -3.20 -6.74 3.56
N GLU A 84 -2.35 -5.98 4.24
CA GLU A 84 -2.36 -4.51 4.17
C GLU A 84 -1.95 -4.00 2.79
N LEU A 85 -0.87 -4.57 2.23
CA LEU A 85 -0.40 -4.22 0.90
C LEU A 85 -1.48 -4.49 -0.15
N ALA A 86 -2.13 -5.66 -0.09
CA ALA A 86 -3.20 -6.03 -1.02
C ALA A 86 -4.37 -5.04 -0.96
N ARG A 87 -4.75 -4.57 0.23
CA ARG A 87 -5.81 -3.55 0.40
C ARG A 87 -5.43 -2.21 -0.21
N VAL A 88 -4.19 -1.75 -0.01
CA VAL A 88 -3.70 -0.49 -0.60
C VAL A 88 -3.61 -0.58 -2.13
N GLU A 89 -3.17 -1.73 -2.66
CA GLU A 89 -3.12 -1.98 -4.10
C GLU A 89 -4.52 -2.03 -4.73
N GLU A 90 -5.49 -2.68 -4.06
CA GLU A 90 -6.90 -2.68 -4.49
C GLU A 90 -7.49 -1.27 -4.49
N GLU A 91 -7.22 -0.47 -3.44
CA GLU A 91 -7.69 0.92 -3.39
C GLU A 91 -7.12 1.77 -4.53
N LEU A 92 -5.82 1.63 -4.83
CA LEU A 92 -5.19 2.31 -5.96
C LEU A 92 -5.83 1.93 -7.29
N GLU A 93 -6.12 0.65 -7.50
CA GLU A 93 -6.79 0.19 -8.73
C GLU A 93 -8.24 0.66 -8.83
N ASN A 94 -8.96 0.73 -7.71
CA ASN A 94 -10.31 1.28 -7.68
C ASN A 94 -10.32 2.77 -8.05
N ILE A 95 -9.36 3.55 -7.55
CA ILE A 95 -9.23 4.97 -7.92
C ILE A 95 -8.94 5.13 -9.41
N LYS A 96 -8.03 4.33 -9.98
CA LYS A 96 -7.75 4.36 -11.42
C LYS A 96 -9.00 4.04 -12.25
N LYS A 97 -9.75 3.01 -11.88
CA LYS A 97 -10.98 2.60 -12.59
C LYS A 97 -12.12 3.63 -12.50
N MET A 98 -12.15 4.47 -11.46
CA MET A 98 -13.24 5.40 -11.19
C MET A 98 -13.18 6.73 -11.96
N GLY A 99 -12.12 7.01 -12.72
CA GLY A 99 -12.12 8.20 -13.59
C GLY A 99 -10.80 8.94 -13.79
N ILE A 100 -9.67 8.24 -13.67
CA ILE A 100 -8.45 8.64 -14.40
C ILE A 100 -8.38 7.83 -15.70
#